data_AF-A0A800CWZ2-F1
#
_entry.id   AF-A0A800CWZ2-F1
#
_cell.length_a   1.000
_cell.length_b   1.000
_cell.length_c   1.000
_cell.angle_alpha   90.00
_cell.angle_beta   90.00
_cell.angle_gamma   90.00
#
_symmetry.space_group_name_H-M   'P 1'
#
loop_
_entity.id
_entity.type
_entity.pdbx_description
1 polymer ?
#
loop_
_entity_poly.entity_id
_entity_poly.type
_entity_poly.pdbx_seq_one_letter_code
_entity_poly.pdbx_strand_id
1 'polypeptide(L)'
;MNEKTEQELNTFIDEWKETADKNKSGNKESFLHFKNYLAKKDGVTLDFVARPGVTYSLRAVHANQKTKNLFVMVDVIEDVSRWLSICFYGEMVTDVEKRGDFVPGGLMGEDAVCFDLVEHDEVLIKYIETRLDEACSSAAASS
;
A
#
# COMPACT_ATOMS: atom_id res chain seq x y z
N MET A 1 4.38 5.77 13.08
CA MET A 1 5.57 6.24 12.34
C MET A 1 6.46 7.04 13.29
N ASN A 2 7.78 6.89 13.21
CA ASN A 2 8.71 7.73 13.96
C ASN A 2 9.05 9.00 13.17
N GLU A 3 9.65 10.00 13.84
CA GLU A 3 9.97 11.31 13.24
C GLU A 3 10.85 11.21 11.99
N LYS A 4 11.87 10.33 12.01
CA LYS A 4 12.78 10.15 10.88
C LYS A 4 12.02 9.63 9.66
N THR A 5 11.23 8.58 9.86
CA THR A 5 10.41 7.98 8.81
C THR A 5 9.38 8.97 8.24
N GLU A 6 8.79 9.80 9.10
CA GLU A 6 7.85 10.84 8.69
C GLU A 6 8.54 11.92 7.83
N GLN A 7 9.76 12.33 8.18
CA GLN A 7 10.56 13.24 7.36
C GLN A 7 10.88 12.63 5.99
N GLU A 8 11.33 11.37 5.94
CA GLU A 8 11.61 10.67 4.67
C GLU A 8 10.36 10.59 3.77
N LEU A 9 9.20 10.31 4.35
CA LEU A 9 7.92 10.31 3.63
C LEU A 9 7.57 11.70 3.08
N ASN A 10 7.71 12.74 3.88
CA ASN A 10 7.38 14.10 3.46
C ASN A 10 8.32 14.56 2.34
N THR A 11 9.63 14.32 2.46
CA THR A 11 10.59 14.59 1.38
C THR A 11 10.21 13.85 0.10
N PHE A 12 9.87 12.56 0.20
CA PHE A 12 9.44 11.79 -0.96
C PHE A 12 8.19 12.36 -1.63
N ILE A 13 7.19 12.77 -0.85
CA ILE A 13 5.96 13.39 -1.35
C ILE A 13 6.27 14.73 -2.02
N ASP A 14 7.10 15.59 -1.42
CA ASP A 14 7.44 16.90 -1.96
C ASP A 14 8.22 16.79 -3.28
N GLU A 15 9.11 15.81 -3.38
CA GLU A 15 9.91 15.55 -4.58
C GLU A 15 9.16 14.78 -5.67
N TRP A 16 8.00 14.17 -5.35
CA TRP A 16 7.20 13.45 -6.33
C TRP A 16 6.64 14.41 -7.38
N LYS A 17 7.23 14.35 -8.57
CA LYS A 17 6.76 15.00 -9.79
C LYS A 17 5.77 14.10 -10.52
N GLU A 18 4.57 14.62 -10.73
CA GLU A 18 3.58 13.94 -11.57
C GLU A 18 4.09 13.75 -13.00
N THR A 19 3.60 12.70 -13.66
CA THR A 19 3.85 12.53 -15.09
C THR A 19 3.15 13.64 -15.87
N ALA A 20 3.78 14.12 -16.94
CA ALA A 20 3.24 15.21 -17.75
C ALA A 20 1.99 14.80 -18.57
N ASP A 21 1.78 13.50 -18.76
CA ASP A 21 0.60 12.95 -19.40
C ASP A 21 -0.59 13.02 -18.45
N LYS A 22 -1.54 13.92 -18.73
CA LYS A 22 -2.75 14.11 -17.93
C LYS A 22 -3.64 12.87 -17.84
N ASN A 23 -3.49 11.92 -18.77
CA ASN A 23 -4.24 10.67 -18.71
C ASN A 23 -3.59 9.65 -17.77
N LYS A 24 -2.34 9.87 -17.34
CA LYS A 24 -1.57 9.00 -16.43
C LYS A 24 -1.21 9.67 -15.10
N SER A 25 -1.71 10.88 -14.87
CA SER A 25 -1.50 11.64 -13.64
C SER A 25 -2.44 11.17 -12.53
N GLY A 26 -2.04 11.31 -11.27
CA GLY A 26 -2.92 11.09 -10.11
C GLY A 26 -2.52 9.95 -9.18
N ASN A 27 -1.45 9.23 -9.50
CA ASN A 27 -0.96 8.16 -8.60
C ASN A 27 -0.40 8.71 -7.28
N LYS A 28 0.10 9.96 -7.25
CA LYS A 28 0.45 10.62 -5.98
C LYS A 28 -0.79 10.86 -5.14
N GLU A 29 -1.89 11.28 -5.76
CA GLU A 29 -3.18 11.46 -5.08
C GLU A 29 -3.70 10.13 -4.54
N SER A 30 -3.67 9.07 -5.35
CA SER A 30 -4.03 7.71 -4.91
C SER A 30 -3.15 7.22 -3.74
N PHE A 31 -1.85 7.50 -3.77
CA PHE A 31 -0.94 7.17 -2.67
C PHE A 31 -1.31 7.90 -1.38
N LEU A 32 -1.53 9.21 -1.47
CA LEU A 32 -1.95 10.03 -0.33
C LEU A 32 -3.32 9.61 0.19
N HIS A 33 -4.22 9.20 -0.70
CA HIS A 33 -5.52 8.64 -0.36
C HIS A 33 -5.39 7.38 0.48
N PHE A 34 -4.64 6.36 0.03
CA PHE A 34 -4.42 5.14 0.81
C PHE A 34 -3.69 5.40 2.13
N LYS A 35 -2.70 6.29 2.15
CA LYS A 35 -2.03 6.71 3.39
C LYS A 35 -3.04 7.28 4.39
N ASN A 36 -3.88 8.22 3.96
CA ASN A 36 -4.88 8.85 4.81
C ASN A 36 -5.97 7.87 5.25
N TYR A 37 -6.36 6.95 4.37
CA TYR A 37 -7.33 5.92 4.65
C TYR A 37 -6.83 4.98 5.76
N LEU A 38 -5.59 4.49 5.65
CA LEU A 38 -4.97 3.61 6.63
C LEU A 38 -4.69 4.32 7.96
N ALA A 39 -4.28 5.58 7.93
CA ALA A 39 -3.99 6.38 9.13
C ALA A 39 -5.24 6.62 10.02
N LYS A 40 -6.44 6.47 9.47
CA LYS A 40 -7.72 6.62 10.19
C LYS A 40 -8.19 5.33 10.88
N LYS A 41 -7.51 4.20 10.65
CA LYS A 41 -7.92 2.91 11.21
C LYS A 41 -7.45 2.79 12.65
N ASP A 42 -8.37 2.39 13.53
CA ASP A 42 -8.05 2.16 14.95
C ASP A 42 -6.99 1.08 15.09
N GLY A 43 -6.02 1.32 15.98
CA GLY A 43 -4.94 0.37 16.24
C GLY A 43 -3.91 0.23 15.12
N VAL A 44 -4.01 0.99 14.02
CA VAL A 44 -3.06 0.93 12.90
C VAL A 44 -1.94 1.95 13.08
N THR A 45 -0.70 1.50 12.88
CA THR A 45 0.48 2.36 12.75
C THR A 45 1.06 2.22 11.37
N LEU A 46 1.47 3.35 10.79
CA LEU A 46 2.19 3.40 9.53
C LEU A 46 3.71 3.46 9.75
N ASP A 47 4.42 2.84 8.82
CA ASP A 47 5.86 2.95 8.62
C ASP A 47 6.15 3.20 7.13
N PHE A 48 7.27 3.82 6.83
CA PHE A 48 7.70 4.14 5.48
C PHE A 48 9.14 3.69 5.26
N VAL A 49 9.39 2.97 4.18
CA VAL A 49 10.72 2.44 3.87
C VAL A 49 11.11 2.91 2.49
N ALA A 50 11.90 3.98 2.44
CA ALA A 50 12.49 4.49 1.22
C ALA A 50 13.71 3.64 0.81
N ARG A 51 13.67 3.09 -0.41
CA ARG A 51 14.83 2.48 -1.07
C ARG A 51 14.95 3.11 -2.46
N PRO A 52 15.55 4.31 -2.60
CA PRO A 52 15.67 5.00 -3.88
C PRO A 52 16.29 4.11 -4.96
N GLY A 53 15.68 4.07 -6.14
CA GLY A 53 16.07 3.18 -7.24
C GLY A 53 15.56 1.74 -7.11
N VAL A 54 14.79 1.42 -6.06
CA VAL A 54 14.16 0.11 -5.86
C VAL A 54 12.64 0.27 -5.67
N THR A 55 12.21 0.88 -4.57
CA THR A 55 10.78 1.13 -4.26
C THR A 55 10.65 2.03 -3.03
N TYR A 56 9.51 2.70 -2.91
CA TYR A 56 9.12 3.42 -1.69
C TYR A 56 7.90 2.74 -1.09
N SER A 57 8.09 2.08 0.05
CA SER A 57 7.06 1.24 0.67
C SER A 57 6.37 1.96 1.82
N LEU A 58 5.07 2.22 1.71
CA LEU A 58 4.24 2.53 2.88
C LEU A 58 3.67 1.23 3.44
N ARG A 59 3.91 0.96 4.73
CA ARG A 59 3.51 -0.29 5.40
C ARG A 59 2.55 0.03 6.53
N ALA A 60 1.48 -0.74 6.64
CA ALA A 60 0.55 -0.64 7.75
C ALA A 60 0.60 -1.89 8.62
N VAL A 61 0.59 -1.66 9.94
CA VAL A 61 0.66 -2.70 10.97
C VAL A 61 -0.46 -2.44 11.98
N HIS A 62 -1.21 -3.47 12.34
CA HIS A 62 -2.16 -3.37 13.44
C HIS A 62 -1.48 -3.75 14.77
N ALA A 63 -1.79 -3.04 15.86
CA ALA A 63 -1.18 -3.23 17.18
C ALA A 63 -1.33 -4.63 17.77
N ASN A 64 -2.35 -5.38 17.33
CA ASN A 64 -2.58 -6.76 17.78
C ASN A 64 -1.71 -7.79 17.04
N GLN A 65 -1.12 -7.46 15.89
CA GLN A 65 -0.30 -8.41 15.14
C GLN A 65 0.86 -8.95 15.98
N LYS A 66 1.03 -10.29 15.95
CA LYS A 66 2.11 -10.99 16.68
C LYS A 66 3.17 -11.59 15.76
N THR A 67 2.75 -12.08 14.59
CA THR A 67 3.59 -12.90 13.70
C THR A 67 4.04 -12.15 12.47
N LYS A 68 3.12 -11.46 11.78
CA LYS A 68 3.43 -10.68 10.58
C LYS A 68 3.85 -9.26 10.94
N ASN A 69 4.80 -8.71 10.19
CA ASN A 69 5.35 -7.37 10.42
C ASN A 69 4.53 -6.24 9.77
N LEU A 70 3.47 -6.57 9.02
CA LEU A 70 2.52 -5.66 8.36
C LEU A 70 1.28 -6.46 7.94
N PHE A 71 0.19 -5.80 7.56
CA PHE A 71 -0.96 -6.44 6.89
C PHE A 71 -1.15 -5.98 5.44
N VAL A 72 -0.58 -4.84 5.08
CA VAL A 72 -0.53 -4.33 3.69
C VAL A 72 0.74 -3.53 3.46
N MET A 73 1.24 -3.60 2.23
CA MET A 73 2.32 -2.77 1.71
C MET A 73 1.83 -2.05 0.44
N VAL A 74 1.84 -0.71 0.49
CA VAL A 74 1.57 0.17 -0.65
C VAL A 74 2.92 0.64 -1.18
N ASP A 75 3.40 -0.01 -2.23
CA ASP A 75 4.68 0.29 -2.87
C ASP A 75 4.49 1.29 -4.01
N VAL A 76 5.35 2.29 -4.05
CA VAL A 76 5.52 3.14 -5.23
C VAL A 76 6.64 2.58 -6.07
N ILE A 77 6.30 2.13 -7.26
CA ILE A 77 7.26 1.58 -8.23
C ILE A 77 7.83 2.71 -9.07
N GLU A 78 9.17 2.82 -9.07
CA GLU A 78 9.90 3.84 -9.82
C GLU A 78 10.12 3.40 -11.27
N ASP A 79 9.11 3.62 -12.11
CA ASP A 79 9.20 3.48 -13.57
C ASP A 79 9.11 4.87 -14.25
N VAL A 80 9.10 4.92 -15.59
CA VAL A 80 8.93 6.13 -16.42
C VAL A 80 7.76 6.98 -15.93
N SER A 81 6.68 6.33 -15.48
CA SER A 81 5.63 6.95 -14.68
C SER A 81 5.42 6.11 -13.42
N ARG A 82 5.56 6.75 -12.25
CA ARG A 82 5.37 6.08 -10.96
C ARG A 82 3.96 5.50 -10.87
N TRP A 83 3.85 4.26 -10.43
CA TRP A 83 2.60 3.54 -10.21
C TRP A 83 2.62 2.84 -8.85
N LEU A 84 1.46 2.37 -8.39
CA LEU A 84 1.34 1.74 -7.08
C LEU A 84 1.10 0.24 -7.18
N SER A 85 1.84 -0.56 -6.41
CA SER A 85 1.49 -1.95 -6.15
C SER A 85 1.04 -2.09 -4.71
N ILE A 86 -0.21 -2.52 -4.50
CA ILE A 86 -0.80 -2.69 -3.16
C ILE A 86 -0.88 -4.18 -2.87
N CYS A 87 0.04 -4.69 -2.04
CA CYS A 87 0.17 -6.10 -1.74
C CYS A 87 -0.34 -6.44 -0.34
N PHE A 88 -1.12 -7.51 -0.26
CA PHE A 88 -1.62 -8.13 0.96
C PHE A 88 -1.11 -9.57 1.06
N TYR A 89 -1.01 -10.11 2.27
CA TYR A 89 -0.87 -11.56 2.42
C TYR A 89 -2.14 -12.22 1.88
N GLY A 90 -2.00 -13.27 1.07
CA GLY A 90 -3.15 -13.89 0.40
C GLY A 90 -4.21 -14.41 1.37
N GLU A 91 -3.82 -14.81 2.57
CA GLU A 91 -4.74 -15.28 3.62
C GLU A 91 -5.54 -14.16 4.32
N MET A 92 -5.15 -12.89 4.15
CA MET A 92 -5.75 -11.77 4.88
C MET A 92 -6.89 -11.08 4.12
N VAL A 93 -7.08 -11.39 2.84
CA VAL A 93 -8.03 -10.72 1.94
C VAL A 93 -8.72 -11.70 1.01
N THR A 94 -9.92 -11.35 0.53
CA THR A 94 -10.62 -12.14 -0.49
C THR A 94 -10.76 -11.35 -1.78
N ASP A 95 -10.11 -11.79 -2.87
CA ASP A 95 -10.24 -11.16 -4.18
C ASP A 95 -11.33 -11.81 -5.05
N VAL A 96 -12.60 -11.56 -4.69
CA VAL A 96 -13.76 -12.18 -5.35
C VAL A 96 -13.84 -11.84 -6.84
N GLU A 97 -13.51 -10.61 -7.20
CA GLU A 97 -13.55 -10.12 -8.59
C GLU A 97 -12.28 -10.45 -9.38
N LYS A 98 -11.28 -11.08 -8.75
CA LYS A 98 -10.00 -11.44 -9.37
C LYS A 98 -9.31 -10.25 -10.03
N ARG A 99 -9.31 -9.11 -9.33
CA ARG A 99 -8.69 -7.86 -9.80
C ARG A 99 -7.21 -7.76 -9.45
N GLY A 100 -6.74 -8.57 -8.50
CA GLY A 100 -5.36 -8.63 -8.09
C GLY A 100 -4.67 -9.85 -8.67
N ASP A 101 -3.35 -9.76 -8.74
CA ASP A 101 -2.48 -10.84 -9.14
C ASP A 101 -2.06 -11.66 -7.93
N PHE A 102 -2.15 -12.99 -8.07
CA PHE A 102 -1.57 -13.91 -7.10
C PHE A 102 -0.05 -14.00 -7.32
N VAL A 103 0.72 -13.64 -6.30
CA VAL A 103 2.19 -13.58 -6.37
C VAL A 103 2.78 -14.53 -5.32
N PRO A 104 3.25 -15.72 -5.71
CA PRO A 104 3.91 -16.66 -4.80
C PRO A 104 5.14 -16.02 -4.14
N GLY A 105 5.22 -16.06 -2.80
CA GLY A 105 6.29 -15.41 -2.04
C GLY A 105 6.38 -13.88 -2.20
N GLY A 106 5.35 -13.22 -2.74
CA GLY A 106 5.34 -11.82 -3.14
C GLY A 106 5.43 -10.81 -1.99
N LEU A 107 5.06 -11.18 -0.76
CA LEU A 107 5.08 -10.29 0.39
C LEU A 107 5.86 -10.90 1.54
N MET A 108 7.06 -10.37 1.78
CA MET A 108 7.97 -10.84 2.84
C MET A 108 8.27 -12.36 2.77
N GLY A 109 8.28 -12.92 1.56
CA GLY A 109 8.52 -14.34 1.32
C GLY A 109 7.28 -15.23 1.45
N GLU A 110 6.11 -14.64 1.69
CA GLU A 110 4.82 -15.34 1.72
C GLU A 110 3.95 -14.98 0.52
N ASP A 111 2.99 -15.85 0.21
CA ASP A 111 2.08 -15.66 -0.91
C ASP A 111 1.22 -14.40 -0.73
N ALA A 112 1.08 -13.65 -1.82
CA ALA A 112 0.44 -12.35 -1.81
C ALA A 112 -0.65 -12.24 -2.87
N VAL A 113 -1.56 -11.30 -2.63
CA VAL A 113 -2.43 -10.72 -3.65
C VAL A 113 -2.03 -9.26 -3.80
N CYS A 114 -1.61 -8.88 -5.01
CA CYS A 114 -1.14 -7.53 -5.32
C CYS A 114 -2.07 -6.86 -6.34
N PHE A 115 -2.41 -5.60 -6.09
CA PHE A 115 -3.21 -4.78 -6.99
C PHE A 115 -2.35 -3.67 -7.58
N ASP A 116 -2.22 -3.66 -8.90
CA ASP A 116 -1.43 -2.67 -9.62
C ASP A 116 -2.32 -1.52 -10.08
N LEU A 117 -2.11 -0.34 -9.49
CA LEU A 117 -2.75 0.92 -9.86
C LEU A 117 -1.78 1.72 -10.74
N VAL A 118 -1.83 1.44 -12.04
CA VAL A 118 -0.98 2.08 -13.08
C VAL A 118 -1.39 3.52 -13.33
N GLU A 119 -2.68 3.81 -13.21
CA GLU A 119 -3.28 5.15 -13.32
C GLU A 119 -4.40 5.30 -12.29
N HIS A 120 -4.84 6.53 -12.05
CA HIS A 120 -5.92 6.78 -11.12
C HIS A 120 -7.24 6.14 -11.60
N ASP A 121 -7.77 5.21 -10.80
CA ASP A 121 -9.01 4.48 -11.06
C ASP A 121 -9.84 4.44 -9.79
N GLU A 122 -10.91 5.23 -9.73
CA GLU A 122 -11.81 5.32 -8.57
C GLU A 122 -12.47 3.97 -8.23
N VAL A 123 -12.77 3.14 -9.24
CA VAL A 123 -13.42 1.83 -9.05
C VAL A 123 -12.43 0.87 -8.40
N LEU A 124 -11.20 0.82 -8.91
CA LEU A 124 -10.15 -0.02 -8.34
C LEU A 124 -9.74 0.47 -6.94
N ILE A 125 -9.64 1.78 -6.72
CA ILE A 125 -9.35 2.37 -5.41
C ILE A 125 -10.38 1.90 -4.37
N LYS A 126 -11.67 2.01 -4.68
CA LYS A 126 -12.74 1.57 -3.76
C LYS A 126 -12.72 0.07 -3.51
N TYR A 127 -12.34 -0.72 -4.52
CA TYR A 127 -12.15 -2.15 -4.35
C TYR A 127 -11.00 -2.45 -3.40
N ILE A 128 -9.86 -1.78 -3.58
CA ILE A 128 -8.69 -1.89 -2.70
C ILE A 128 -9.02 -1.47 -1.27
N GLU A 129 -9.80 -0.40 -1.07
CA GLU A 129 -10.27 0.00 0.27
C GLU A 129 -10.98 -1.13 1.02
N THR A 130 -11.85 -1.86 0.32
CA THR A 130 -12.55 -3.02 0.90
C THR A 130 -11.55 -4.11 1.32
N ARG A 131 -10.47 -4.31 0.55
CA ARG A 131 -9.38 -5.24 0.91
C ARG A 131 -8.53 -4.71 2.06
N LEU A 132 -8.31 -3.40 2.17
CA LEU A 132 -7.67 -2.77 3.34
C LEU A 132 -8.49 -2.98 4.62
N ASP A 133 -9.82 -2.91 4.54
CA ASP A 133 -10.73 -3.20 5.66
C ASP A 133 -10.62 -4.66 6.12
N GLU A 134 -10.64 -5.62 5.18
CA GLU A 134 -10.49 -7.04 5.47
C GLU A 134 -9.15 -7.36 6.10
N ALA A 135 -8.06 -6.89 5.49
CA ALA A 135 -6.71 -7.14 5.98
C ALA A 135 -6.51 -6.56 7.39
N CYS A 136 -7.01 -5.34 7.63
CA CYS A 136 -6.97 -4.74 8.95
C CYS A 136 -7.77 -5.54 9.98
N SER A 137 -8.96 -6.04 9.59
CA SER A 137 -9.80 -6.86 10.48
C SER A 137 -9.13 -8.19 10.82
N SER A 138 -8.54 -8.86 9.84
CA SER A 138 -7.74 -10.09 10.02
C SER A 138 -6.54 -9.85 10.93
N ALA A 139 -5.84 -8.73 10.74
CA ALA A 139 -4.72 -8.31 11.56
C ALA A 139 -5.13 -7.97 13.00
N ALA A 140 -6.33 -7.42 13.21
CA ALA A 140 -6.89 -7.13 14.52
C ALA A 140 -7.31 -8.39 15.29
N ALA A 141 -7.78 -9.42 14.57
CA ALA A 141 -8.20 -10.71 15.11
C ALA A 141 -7.03 -11.66 15.41
N SER A 142 -5.86 -11.41 14.84
CA SER A 142 -4.61 -12.13 15.11
C SER A 142 -4.21 -11.91 16.57
N SER A 143 -4.67 -12.79 17.46
CA SER A 143 -4.46 -12.74 18.91
C SER A 143 -3.24 -13.55 19.33
#